data_AF-A0A2Y9TW45-F1
#
_entry.id   AF-A0A2Y9TW45-F1
#
_cell.length_a   1.000
_cell.length_b   1.000
_cell.length_c   1.000
_cell.angle_alpha   90.00
_cell.angle_beta   90.00
_cell.angle_gamma   90.00
#
_symmetry.space_group_name_H-M   'P 1'
#
loop_
_entity.id
_entity.type
_entity.pdbx_description
1 polymer ?
#
loop_
_entity_poly.entity_id
_entity_poly.type
_entity_poly.pdbx_seq_one_letter_code
_entity_poly.pdbx_strand_id
1 'polypeptide(L)'
;MTHTRSIFRSSLTAFILLLLMLAGILPLLSQILAYFCLLLMDSSASFNRDLILSEGLTISRAGLFQMTRWFCLAFFCLGLLAIGHVYGRYVQLPRQRLWRYVPFLMFILYAQVVCTLVLSAGGEPILGYQPYDFALRACFPFHWIASRLKEPQWLPLLTMLTYTLFSAGVFTSQQQNR
;
A
#
# COMPACT_ATOMS: atom_id res chain seq x y z
N MET A 1 -14.91 -38.57 16.79
CA MET A 1 -13.81 -37.59 16.99
C MET A 1 -13.01 -37.44 15.68
N THR A 2 -13.58 -36.81 14.64
CA THR A 2 -12.93 -36.70 13.31
C THR A 2 -13.18 -35.36 12.62
N HIS A 3 -14.06 -34.51 13.16
CA HIS A 3 -14.41 -33.21 12.56
C HIS A 3 -13.35 -32.12 12.73
N THR A 4 -12.42 -32.25 13.68
CA THR A 4 -11.40 -31.22 13.95
C THR A 4 -10.29 -31.16 12.90
N ARG A 5 -9.93 -32.28 12.26
CA ARG A 5 -8.83 -32.30 11.27
C ARG A 5 -9.18 -31.61 9.94
N SER A 6 -10.44 -31.68 9.50
CA SER A 6 -10.89 -31.02 8.25
C SER A 6 -10.96 -29.49 8.41
N ILE A 7 -11.46 -29.01 9.55
CA ILE A 7 -11.56 -27.59 9.87
C ILE A 7 -10.16 -26.96 9.99
N PHE A 8 -9.20 -27.67 10.61
CA PHE A 8 -7.83 -27.17 10.77
C PHE A 8 -7.07 -27.09 9.45
N ARG A 9 -7.25 -28.07 8.54
CA ARG A 9 -6.65 -28.04 7.20
C ARG A 9 -7.16 -26.86 6.36
N SER A 10 -8.47 -26.58 6.41
CA SER A 10 -9.08 -25.42 5.73
C SER A 10 -8.60 -24.08 6.30
N SER A 11 -8.37 -24.02 7.63
CA SER A 11 -7.87 -22.80 8.28
C SER A 11 -6.41 -22.50 7.92
N LEU A 12 -5.58 -23.54 7.77
CA LEU A 12 -4.16 -23.39 7.45
C LEU A 12 -3.93 -22.99 5.99
N THR A 13 -4.67 -23.56 5.04
CA THR A 13 -4.62 -23.13 3.64
C THR A 13 -5.11 -21.69 3.47
N ALA A 14 -6.20 -21.30 4.13
CA ALA A 14 -6.67 -19.91 4.11
C ALA A 14 -5.62 -18.93 4.69
N PHE A 15 -4.89 -19.34 5.73
CA PHE A 15 -3.81 -18.54 6.31
C PHE A 15 -2.60 -18.40 5.37
N ILE A 16 -2.19 -19.49 4.71
CA ILE A 16 -1.10 -19.45 3.72
C ILE A 16 -1.48 -18.55 2.53
N LEU A 17 -2.71 -18.68 2.02
CA LEU A 17 -3.20 -17.83 0.94
C LEU A 17 -3.26 -16.35 1.34
N LEU A 18 -3.62 -16.06 2.59
CA LEU A 18 -3.59 -14.70 3.14
C LEU A 18 -2.16 -14.16 3.19
N LEU A 19 -1.19 -14.95 3.64
CA LEU A 19 0.22 -14.55 3.64
C LEU A 19 0.76 -14.34 2.23
N LEU A 20 0.44 -15.23 1.30
CA LEU A 20 0.87 -15.11 -0.10
C LEU A 20 0.27 -13.86 -0.76
N MET A 21 -1.00 -13.56 -0.45
CA MET A 21 -1.63 -12.31 -0.88
C MET A 21 -0.90 -11.10 -0.29
N LEU A 22 -0.63 -11.07 1.01
CA LEU A 22 -0.04 -9.91 1.70
C LEU A 22 1.43 -9.68 1.35
N ALA A 23 2.22 -10.74 1.16
CA ALA A 23 3.65 -10.65 0.91
C ALA A 23 4.01 -10.66 -0.58
N GLY A 24 3.16 -11.20 -1.44
CA GLY A 24 3.43 -11.34 -2.88
C GLY A 24 2.52 -10.48 -3.74
N ILE A 25 1.22 -10.79 -3.76
CA ILE A 25 0.29 -10.21 -4.73
C ILE A 25 -0.05 -8.74 -4.42
N LEU A 26 -0.34 -8.41 -3.17
CA LEU A 26 -0.71 -7.06 -2.75
C LEU A 26 0.40 -6.03 -3.03
N PRO A 27 1.67 -6.30 -2.70
CA PRO A 27 2.77 -5.41 -3.07
C PRO A 27 2.92 -5.25 -4.58
N LEU A 28 2.74 -6.31 -5.37
CA LEU A 28 2.78 -6.20 -6.84
C LEU A 28 1.64 -5.31 -7.37
N LEU A 29 0.41 -5.50 -6.87
CA LEU A 29 -0.74 -4.68 -7.27
C LEU A 29 -0.59 -3.22 -6.85
N SER A 30 -0.10 -2.95 -5.64
CA SER A 30 0.14 -1.58 -5.18
C SER A 30 1.21 -0.89 -6.03
N GLN A 31 2.27 -1.59 -6.40
CA GLN A 31 3.31 -1.04 -7.27
C GLN A 31 2.82 -0.76 -8.69
N ILE A 32 2.04 -1.66 -9.29
CA ILE A 32 1.46 -1.45 -10.62
C ILE A 32 0.58 -0.19 -10.58
N LEU A 33 -0.28 -0.08 -9.57
CA LEU A 33 -1.15 1.07 -9.38
C LEU A 33 -0.35 2.37 -9.16
N ALA A 34 0.69 2.32 -8.33
CA ALA A 34 1.60 3.45 -8.11
C ALA A 34 2.37 3.83 -9.39
N TYR A 35 2.79 2.86 -10.20
CA TYR A 35 3.48 3.09 -11.46
C TYR A 35 2.56 3.77 -12.48
N PHE A 36 1.32 3.31 -12.63
CA PHE A 36 0.32 3.99 -13.46
C PHE A 36 0.06 5.42 -12.98
N CYS A 37 -0.02 5.63 -11.67
CA CYS A 37 -0.12 6.95 -11.06
C CYS A 37 1.07 7.86 -11.41
N LEU A 38 2.30 7.34 -11.35
CA LEU A 38 3.48 8.10 -11.77
C LEU A 38 3.46 8.41 -13.28
N LEU A 39 3.05 7.47 -14.12
CA LEU A 39 2.90 7.70 -15.56
C LEU A 39 1.85 8.78 -15.87
N LEU A 40 0.72 8.78 -15.14
CA LEU A 40 -0.28 9.84 -15.25
C LEU A 40 0.29 11.19 -14.82
N MET A 41 1.10 11.22 -13.76
CA MET A 41 1.80 12.42 -13.32
C MET A 41 2.83 12.91 -14.36
N ASP A 42 3.63 12.02 -14.95
CA ASP A 42 4.60 12.36 -15.99
C ASP A 42 3.90 12.89 -17.25
N SER A 43 2.78 12.26 -17.65
CA SER A 43 1.92 12.75 -18.73
C SER A 43 1.38 14.15 -18.42
N SER A 44 0.96 14.43 -17.18
CA SER A 44 0.51 15.77 -16.79
C SER A 44 1.63 16.82 -16.80
N ALA A 45 2.86 16.45 -16.44
CA ALA A 45 4.01 17.34 -16.46
C ALA A 45 4.41 17.77 -17.88
N SER A 46 4.02 16.98 -18.88
CA SER A 46 4.19 17.30 -20.31
C SER A 46 3.20 18.35 -20.83
N PHE A 47 2.15 18.70 -20.06
CA PHE A 47 1.32 19.87 -20.38
C PHE A 47 2.12 21.15 -20.14
N ASN A 48 2.56 21.76 -21.23
CA ASN A 48 3.51 22.87 -21.23
C ASN A 48 2.85 24.26 -21.13
N ARG A 49 1.56 24.34 -20.73
CA ARG A 49 0.78 25.58 -20.71
C ARG A 49 -0.06 25.68 -19.45
N ASP A 50 -0.16 26.89 -18.91
CA ASP A 50 -1.14 27.20 -17.86
C ASP A 50 -2.55 27.00 -18.42
N LEU A 51 -3.43 26.39 -17.61
CA LEU A 51 -4.83 26.24 -17.99
C LEU A 51 -5.56 27.53 -17.64
N ILE A 52 -5.98 28.25 -18.68
CA ILE A 52 -6.87 29.41 -18.57
C ILE A 52 -8.29 28.89 -18.75
N LEU A 53 -9.05 28.79 -17.66
CA LEU A 53 -10.48 28.48 -17.71
C LEU A 53 -11.27 29.76 -18.02
N SER A 54 -12.43 29.64 -18.70
CA SER A 54 -13.22 30.74 -19.28
C SER A 54 -13.68 31.85 -18.32
N GLU A 55 -13.37 31.79 -17.02
CA GLU A 55 -13.79 32.79 -16.01
C GLU A 55 -12.60 33.41 -15.24
N GLY A 56 -11.43 33.52 -15.86
CA GLY A 56 -10.26 34.20 -15.25
C GLY A 56 -9.54 33.36 -14.18
N LEU A 57 -9.96 32.10 -13.99
CA LEU A 57 -9.26 31.15 -13.13
C LEU A 57 -8.08 30.54 -13.90
N THR A 58 -6.88 31.04 -13.62
CA THR A 58 -5.64 30.48 -14.16
C THR A 58 -5.08 29.45 -13.20
N ILE A 59 -5.06 28.17 -13.59
CA ILE A 59 -4.34 27.14 -12.84
C ILE A 59 -2.91 27.12 -13.34
N SER A 60 -1.99 27.52 -12.47
CA SER A 60 -0.55 27.46 -12.78
C SER A 60 -0.10 26.03 -12.99
N ARG A 61 0.94 25.83 -13.81
CA ARG A 61 1.60 24.53 -13.98
C ARG A 61 1.91 23.81 -12.65
N ALA A 62 2.38 24.55 -11.65
CA ALA A 62 2.68 24.00 -10.33
C ALA A 62 1.40 23.51 -9.62
N GLY A 63 0.30 24.26 -9.74
CA GLY A 63 -1.02 23.85 -9.24
C GLY A 63 -1.55 22.61 -9.96
N LEU A 64 -1.40 22.54 -11.28
CA LEU A 64 -1.82 21.37 -12.08
C LEU A 64 -1.07 20.11 -11.63
N PHE A 65 0.24 20.21 -11.43
CA PHE A 65 1.07 19.10 -10.98
C PHE A 65 0.73 18.62 -9.57
N GLN A 66 0.40 19.55 -8.66
CA GLN A 66 -0.10 19.18 -7.32
C GLN A 66 -1.46 18.50 -7.40
N MET A 67 -2.39 19.02 -8.20
CA MET A 67 -3.72 18.41 -8.40
C MET A 67 -3.60 16.99 -8.97
N THR A 68 -2.74 16.77 -9.97
CA THR A 68 -2.52 15.43 -10.52
C THR A 68 -1.92 14.48 -9.49
N ARG A 69 -1.00 14.95 -8.64
CA ARG A 69 -0.46 14.13 -7.53
C ARG A 69 -1.55 13.71 -6.54
N TRP A 70 -2.39 14.65 -6.11
CA TRP A 70 -3.50 14.35 -5.20
C TRP A 70 -4.53 13.42 -5.83
N PHE A 71 -4.85 13.63 -7.11
CA PHE A 71 -5.73 12.76 -7.88
C PHE A 71 -5.18 11.34 -7.99
N CYS A 72 -3.90 11.20 -8.33
CA CYS A 72 -3.22 9.92 -8.39
C CYS A 72 -3.22 9.21 -7.03
N LEU A 73 -2.93 9.93 -5.95
CA LEU A 73 -3.00 9.38 -4.60
C LEU A 73 -4.42 8.93 -4.24
N ALA A 74 -5.44 9.69 -4.62
CA ALA A 74 -6.84 9.31 -4.38
C ALA A 74 -7.21 8.03 -5.14
N PHE A 75 -6.83 7.91 -6.42
CA PHE A 75 -7.04 6.69 -7.21
C PHE A 75 -6.30 5.49 -6.62
N PHE A 76 -5.06 5.70 -6.19
CA PHE A 76 -4.29 4.68 -5.49
C PHE A 76 -5.02 4.19 -4.22
N CYS A 77 -5.47 5.12 -3.39
CA CYS A 77 -6.17 4.80 -2.14
C CYS A 77 -7.49 4.07 -2.36
N LEU A 78 -8.31 4.56 -3.29
CA LEU A 78 -9.60 3.95 -3.66
C LEU A 78 -9.40 2.56 -4.27
N GLY A 79 -8.40 2.40 -5.14
CA GLY A 79 -8.05 1.11 -5.73
C GLY A 79 -7.70 0.07 -4.68
N LEU A 80 -6.86 0.41 -3.70
CA LEU A 80 -6.50 -0.50 -2.62
C LEU A 80 -7.66 -0.86 -1.70
N LEU A 81 -8.51 0.12 -1.38
CA LEU A 81 -9.75 -0.12 -0.63
C LEU A 81 -10.68 -1.08 -1.38
N ALA A 82 -10.87 -0.86 -2.68
CA ALA A 82 -11.71 -1.70 -3.53
C ALA A 82 -11.15 -3.13 -3.63
N ILE A 83 -9.84 -3.30 -3.84
CA ILE A 83 -9.17 -4.60 -3.88
C ILE A 83 -9.33 -5.32 -2.53
N GLY A 84 -9.17 -4.59 -1.41
CA GLY A 84 -9.41 -5.13 -0.07
C GLY A 84 -10.86 -5.60 0.13
N HIS A 85 -11.82 -4.79 -0.30
CA HIS A 85 -13.24 -5.11 -0.20
C HIS A 85 -13.62 -6.35 -1.02
N VAL A 86 -13.16 -6.42 -2.27
CA VAL A 86 -13.35 -7.59 -3.15
C VAL A 86 -12.71 -8.83 -2.52
N TYR A 87 -11.46 -8.72 -2.04
CA TYR A 87 -10.78 -9.83 -1.38
C TYR A 87 -11.55 -10.34 -0.16
N GLY A 88 -11.99 -9.43 0.72
CA GLY A 88 -12.75 -9.79 1.91
C GLY A 88 -14.16 -10.35 1.63
N ARG A 89 -14.72 -10.10 0.44
CA ARG A 89 -16.02 -10.61 0.01
C ARG A 89 -15.93 -11.99 -0.65
N TYR A 90 -14.93 -12.21 -1.50
CA TYR A 90 -14.84 -13.40 -2.34
C TYR A 90 -13.84 -14.44 -1.85
N VAL A 91 -12.85 -14.05 -1.04
CA VAL A 91 -11.79 -14.98 -0.58
C VAL A 91 -12.09 -15.49 0.82
N GLN A 92 -11.91 -16.79 1.02
CA GLN A 92 -12.07 -17.44 2.32
C GLN A 92 -10.94 -17.00 3.27
N LEU A 93 -11.32 -16.24 4.29
CA LEU A 93 -10.42 -15.83 5.36
C LEU A 93 -10.43 -16.86 6.52
N PRO A 94 -9.37 -16.94 7.34
CA PRO A 94 -9.36 -17.79 8.51
C PRO A 94 -10.58 -17.52 9.41
N ARG A 95 -11.28 -18.58 9.82
CA ARG A 95 -12.50 -18.47 10.66
C ARG A 95 -12.20 -17.90 12.05
N GLN A 96 -11.05 -18.23 12.61
CA GLN A 96 -10.64 -17.71 13.91
C GLN A 96 -10.27 -16.25 13.78
N ARG A 97 -10.92 -15.41 14.60
CA ARG A 97 -10.73 -13.95 14.61
C ARG A 97 -9.23 -13.63 14.64
N LEU A 98 -8.49 -14.12 15.63
CA LEU A 98 -7.09 -13.79 15.85
C LEU A 98 -6.19 -14.01 14.60
N TRP A 99 -6.27 -15.19 13.98
CA TRP A 99 -5.45 -15.58 12.82
C TRP A 99 -5.72 -14.75 11.57
N ARG A 100 -6.89 -14.11 11.49
CA ARG A 100 -7.21 -13.18 10.42
C ARG A 100 -6.51 -11.84 10.58
N TYR A 101 -6.45 -11.26 11.79
CA TYR A 101 -5.91 -9.90 12.00
C TYR A 101 -4.39 -9.87 12.18
N VAL A 102 -3.82 -10.94 12.75
CA VAL A 102 -2.38 -11.01 13.06
C VAL A 102 -1.50 -10.70 11.84
N PRO A 103 -1.73 -11.28 10.65
CA PRO A 103 -0.90 -10.97 9.48
C PRO A 103 -0.95 -9.49 9.09
N PHE A 104 -2.14 -8.88 9.02
CA PHE A 104 -2.28 -7.46 8.69
C PHE A 104 -1.55 -6.57 9.68
N LEU A 105 -1.74 -6.83 10.99
CA LEU A 105 -1.11 -6.07 12.05
C LEU A 105 0.42 -6.19 11.99
N MET A 106 0.96 -7.38 11.72
CA MET A 106 2.39 -7.60 11.58
C MET A 106 2.99 -6.74 10.46
N PHE A 107 2.38 -6.70 9.27
CA PHE A 107 2.90 -5.90 8.16
C PHE A 107 2.79 -4.39 8.41
N ILE A 108 1.72 -3.93 9.08
CA ILE A 108 1.56 -2.52 9.46
C ILE A 108 2.62 -2.11 10.48
N LEU A 109 2.79 -2.89 11.55
CA LEU A 109 3.78 -2.63 12.59
C LEU A 109 5.20 -2.69 12.04
N TYR A 110 5.50 -3.64 11.17
CA TYR A 110 6.78 -3.73 10.48
C TYR A 110 7.09 -2.43 9.72
N ALA A 111 6.15 -1.96 8.89
CA ALA A 111 6.32 -0.71 8.14
C ALA A 111 6.49 0.50 9.07
N GLN A 112 5.76 0.55 10.18
CA GLN A 112 5.86 1.61 11.18
C GLN A 112 7.23 1.63 11.86
N VAL A 113 7.76 0.47 12.25
CA VAL A 113 9.10 0.35 12.86
C VAL A 113 10.16 0.85 11.87
N VAL A 114 10.12 0.40 10.62
CA VAL A 114 11.05 0.86 9.57
C VAL A 114 10.93 2.37 9.37
N CYS A 115 9.72 2.91 9.29
CA CYS A 115 9.48 4.36 9.17
C CYS A 115 10.10 5.13 10.32
N THR A 116 9.87 4.67 11.55
CA THR A 116 10.36 5.31 12.77
C THR A 116 11.89 5.32 12.81
N LEU A 117 12.53 4.20 12.45
CA LEU A 117 13.99 4.10 12.35
C LEU A 117 14.54 5.10 11.33
N VAL A 118 13.96 5.16 10.12
CA VAL A 118 14.38 6.08 9.04
C VAL A 118 14.24 7.54 9.46
N LEU A 119 13.13 7.92 10.10
CA LEU A 119 12.89 9.28 10.57
C LEU A 119 13.80 9.66 11.75
N SER A 120 13.99 8.74 12.70
CA SER A 120 14.79 8.97 13.90
C SER A 120 16.30 9.09 13.62
N ALA A 121 16.77 8.47 12.53
CA ALA A 121 18.18 8.50 12.18
C ALA A 121 18.66 9.89 11.73
N GLY A 122 17.77 10.77 11.23
CA GLY A 122 18.13 12.15 10.89
C GLY A 122 19.24 12.30 9.85
N GLY A 123 19.55 11.26 9.07
CA GLY A 123 20.68 11.20 8.13
C GLY A 123 21.82 10.28 8.55
N GLU A 124 21.86 9.83 9.81
CA GLU A 124 22.85 8.88 10.30
C GLU A 124 22.62 7.46 9.75
N PRO A 125 23.68 6.64 9.63
CA PRO A 125 23.56 5.29 9.12
C PRO A 125 22.82 4.36 10.11
N ILE A 126 21.86 3.60 9.59
CA ILE A 126 21.06 2.62 10.32
C ILE A 126 21.63 1.24 10.01
N LEU A 127 22.13 0.54 11.03
CA LEU A 127 22.75 -0.79 10.87
C LEU A 127 23.85 -0.82 9.79
N GLY A 128 24.61 0.27 9.67
CA GLY A 128 25.68 0.42 8.69
C GLY A 128 25.22 0.82 7.27
N TYR A 129 23.92 1.02 7.05
CA TYR A 129 23.37 1.48 5.78
C TYR A 129 22.91 2.94 5.85
N GLN A 130 23.08 3.68 4.76
CA GLN A 130 22.42 4.98 4.63
C GLN A 130 20.89 4.81 4.76
N PRO A 131 20.15 5.79 5.33
CA PRO A 131 18.70 5.64 5.57
C PRO A 131 17.89 5.24 4.33
N TYR A 132 18.31 5.71 3.15
CA TYR A 132 17.71 5.33 1.88
C TYR A 132 17.97 3.88 1.50
N ASP A 133 19.21 3.41 1.63
CA ASP A 133 19.56 2.00 1.37
C ASP A 133 18.93 1.04 2.38
N PHE A 134 18.80 1.48 3.63
CA PHE A 134 18.09 0.74 4.67
C PHE A 134 16.60 0.61 4.34
N ALA A 135 15.92 1.72 4.05
CA ALA A 135 14.50 1.73 3.67
C ALA A 135 14.26 0.89 2.40
N LEU A 136 15.16 1.00 1.42
CA LEU A 136 15.19 0.14 0.25
C LEU A 136 15.30 -1.32 0.67
N ARG A 137 16.35 -1.77 1.36
CA ARG A 137 16.51 -3.21 1.68
C ARG A 137 15.36 -3.77 2.52
N ALA A 138 14.84 -2.98 3.47
CA ALA A 138 13.72 -3.38 4.31
C ALA A 138 12.42 -3.53 3.51
N CYS A 139 12.17 -2.63 2.55
CA CYS A 139 10.90 -2.59 1.82
C CYS A 139 11.00 -3.07 0.35
N PHE A 140 12.19 -3.37 -0.16
CA PHE A 140 12.50 -3.83 -1.53
C PHE A 140 11.74 -5.09 -1.93
N PRO A 141 11.65 -6.15 -1.08
CA PRO A 141 10.82 -7.31 -1.43
C PRO A 141 9.34 -6.94 -1.63
N PHE A 142 8.91 -5.77 -1.15
CA PHE A 142 7.56 -5.27 -1.30
C PHE A 142 7.44 -4.14 -2.35
N HIS A 143 8.51 -3.40 -2.70
CA HIS A 143 8.43 -2.15 -3.48
C HIS A 143 9.67 -1.92 -4.38
N TRP A 144 9.62 -2.32 -5.66
CA TRP A 144 10.65 -2.00 -6.69
C TRP A 144 10.62 -0.57 -7.24
N ILE A 145 9.53 0.18 -7.02
CA ILE A 145 9.38 1.57 -7.48
C ILE A 145 10.27 2.56 -6.70
N ALA A 146 11.03 2.03 -5.73
CA ALA A 146 11.88 2.76 -4.81
C ALA A 146 12.79 3.78 -5.49
N SER A 147 13.39 3.44 -6.65
CA SER A 147 14.26 4.35 -7.40
C SER A 147 13.56 5.62 -7.92
N ARG A 148 12.22 5.65 -7.93
CA ARG A 148 11.43 6.82 -8.33
C ARG A 148 11.00 7.71 -7.16
N LEU A 149 11.28 7.30 -5.92
CA LEU A 149 10.92 8.07 -4.73
C LEU A 149 12.08 8.99 -4.31
N LYS A 150 11.76 10.27 -4.06
CA LYS A 150 12.77 11.29 -3.69
C LYS A 150 13.30 11.16 -2.27
N GLU A 151 12.49 10.67 -1.33
CA GLU A 151 12.85 10.60 0.08
C GLU A 151 12.61 9.18 0.63
N PRO A 152 13.48 8.70 1.54
CA PRO A 152 13.46 7.32 2.02
C PRO A 152 12.19 6.97 2.82
N GLN A 153 11.62 7.95 3.52
CA GLN A 153 10.42 7.80 4.34
C GLN A 153 9.15 7.49 3.54
N TRP A 154 9.09 7.81 2.25
CA TRP A 154 7.91 7.52 1.43
C TRP A 154 7.68 6.03 1.24
N LEU A 155 8.73 5.21 1.22
CA LEU A 155 8.61 3.75 1.07
C LEU A 155 7.84 3.09 2.23
N PRO A 156 8.28 3.25 3.50
CA PRO A 156 7.56 2.65 4.61
C PRO A 156 6.19 3.30 4.83
N LEU A 157 6.01 4.59 4.50
CA LEU A 157 4.70 5.25 4.54
C LEU A 157 3.73 4.67 3.49
N LEU A 158 4.17 4.48 2.25
CA LEU A 158 3.38 3.83 1.21
C LEU A 158 3.03 2.39 1.58
N THR A 159 3.97 1.68 2.20
CA THR A 159 3.76 0.32 2.69
C THR A 159 2.68 0.30 3.78
N MET A 160 2.79 1.19 4.78
CA MET A 160 1.80 1.33 5.84
C MET A 160 0.42 1.70 5.30
N LEU A 161 0.35 2.67 4.39
CA LEU A 161 -0.88 3.09 3.72
C LEU A 161 -1.51 1.91 2.96
N THR A 162 -0.70 1.14 2.24
CA THR A 162 -1.14 -0.01 1.46
C THR A 162 -1.83 -1.06 2.31
N TYR A 163 -1.15 -1.50 3.38
CA TYR A 163 -1.70 -2.51 4.27
C TYR A 163 -2.89 -2.00 5.07
N THR A 164 -2.89 -0.72 5.47
CA THR A 164 -4.00 -0.14 6.24
C THR A 164 -5.27 -0.06 5.39
N LEU A 165 -5.17 0.47 4.16
CA LEU A 165 -6.31 0.60 3.25
C LEU A 165 -6.84 -0.75 2.80
N PHE A 166 -5.95 -1.68 2.45
CA PHE A 166 -6.37 -3.04 2.10
C PHE A 166 -7.08 -3.72 3.28
N SER A 167 -6.54 -3.61 4.50
CA SER A 167 -7.18 -4.14 5.71
C SER A 167 -8.54 -3.51 5.95
N ALA A 168 -8.66 -2.20 5.84
CA ALA A 168 -9.92 -1.48 5.98
C ALA A 168 -10.97 -1.97 4.96
N GLY A 169 -10.58 -2.15 3.70
CA GLY A 169 -11.43 -2.75 2.67
C GLY A 169 -11.91 -4.16 3.05
N VAL A 170 -11.00 -5.02 3.51
CA VAL A 170 -11.33 -6.38 3.97
C VAL A 170 -12.30 -6.39 5.16
N PHE A 171 -12.30 -5.35 6.00
CA PHE A 171 -13.20 -5.25 7.15
C PHE A 171 -14.58 -4.71 6.78
N THR A 172 -14.66 -3.74 5.87
CA THR A 172 -15.96 -3.20 5.42
C THR A 172 -16.82 -4.28 4.77
N SER A 173 -16.24 -5.16 3.94
CA SER A 173 -16.97 -6.24 3.29
C SER A 173 -17.58 -7.26 4.26
N GLN A 174 -16.99 -7.40 5.46
CA GLN A 174 -17.41 -8.37 6.44
C GLN A 174 -18.46 -7.87 7.42
N GLN A 175 -18.55 -6.55 7.63
CA GLN A 175 -19.68 -5.98 8.36
C GLN A 175 -20.99 -6.12 7.58
N GLN A 176 -20.92 -6.13 6.24
CA GLN A 176 -22.10 -6.26 5.39
C GLN A 176 -22.64 -7.70 5.28
N ASN A 177 -21.82 -8.70 5.59
CA ASN A 177 -22.19 -10.13 5.56
C ASN A 177 -22.60 -10.68 6.94
N ARG A 178 -22.73 -9.83 7.97
CA ARG A 178 -23.26 -10.17 9.30
C ARG A 178 -24.61 -9.52 9.49
#